data_AF-A0A1H5NBT4-F1
#
_entry.id   AF-A0A1H5NBT4-F1
#
_cell.length_a   1.000
_cell.length_b   1.000
_cell.length_c   1.000
_cell.angle_alpha   90.00
_cell.angle_beta   90.00
_cell.angle_gamma   90.00
#
_symmetry.space_group_name_H-M   'P 1'
#
loop_
_entity.id
_entity.type
_entity.pdbx_description
1 polymer ?
#
loop_
_entity_poly.entity_id
_entity_poly.type
_entity_poly.pdbx_seq_one_letter_code
_entity_poly.pdbx_strand_id
1 'polypeptide(L)'
;MNESELLGRERQLWTLHELLDRLPDAGGAMVVQGGPGVGKSALLRAPAERARAAGRRLLEVTGGADDTPFSGLRALLRPVLGTAESLPAGQDEILRAAFVAGSGQPPETSRVALAAFNLITARAAEQPTVLIADRRAHPGRTGVHGPQGERQPDRRPRGTA
;
A
#
# COMPACT_ATOMS: atom_id res chain seq x y z
N MET A 1 -6.64 -23.43 -9.20
CA MET A 1 -7.67 -23.40 -8.13
C MET A 1 -7.67 -22.00 -7.54
N ASN A 2 -8.64 -21.08 -7.70
CA ASN A 2 -9.93 -21.05 -8.41
C ASN A 2 -10.20 -19.57 -8.77
N GLU A 3 -10.34 -19.22 -10.05
CA GLU A 3 -10.93 -17.94 -10.49
C GLU A 3 -12.46 -17.89 -10.22
N SER A 4 -13.05 -19.02 -9.80
CA SER A 4 -14.47 -19.22 -9.55
C SER A 4 -14.97 -18.76 -8.17
N GLU A 5 -14.13 -18.20 -7.29
CA GLU A 5 -14.57 -17.72 -5.96
C GLU A 5 -14.98 -16.24 -5.91
N LEU A 6 -14.92 -15.50 -7.03
CA LEU A 6 -15.27 -14.08 -7.09
C LEU A 6 -16.44 -13.80 -8.06
N LEU A 7 -17.51 -14.60 -7.95
CA LEU A 7 -18.78 -14.34 -8.66
C LEU A 7 -19.31 -12.94 -8.29
N GLY A 8 -19.59 -12.10 -9.29
CA GLY A 8 -20.09 -10.73 -9.11
C GLY A 8 -19.00 -9.66 -8.94
N ARG A 9 -17.72 -10.00 -9.16
CA ARG A 9 -16.57 -9.08 -9.11
C ARG A 9 -15.88 -8.87 -10.45
N GLU A 10 -16.53 -9.26 -11.53
CA GLU A 10 -15.97 -9.26 -12.89
C GLU A 10 -15.57 -7.84 -13.32
N ARG A 11 -16.37 -6.82 -12.98
CA ARG A 11 -16.05 -5.42 -13.28
C ARG A 11 -14.82 -4.91 -12.52
N GLN A 12 -14.66 -5.29 -11.25
CA GLN A 12 -13.50 -4.92 -10.46
C GLN A 12 -12.24 -5.61 -10.97
N LEU A 13 -12.33 -6.90 -11.30
CA LEU A 13 -11.24 -7.67 -11.90
C LEU A 13 -10.85 -7.10 -13.27
N TRP A 14 -11.83 -6.76 -14.11
CA TRP A 14 -11.59 -6.10 -15.40
C TRP A 14 -10.78 -4.81 -15.22
N THR A 15 -11.19 -3.95 -14.30
CA THR A 15 -10.48 -2.68 -14.04
C THR A 15 -9.05 -2.90 -13.55
N LEU A 16 -8.83 -3.92 -12.71
CA LEU A 16 -7.49 -4.32 -12.27
C LEU A 16 -6.63 -4.82 -13.43
N HIS A 17 -7.20 -5.65 -14.30
CA HIS A 17 -6.50 -6.19 -15.47
C HIS A 17 -6.16 -5.09 -16.48
N GLU A 18 -7.09 -4.19 -16.78
CA GLU A 18 -6.86 -3.02 -17.64
C GLU A 18 -5.73 -2.11 -17.14
N LEU A 19 -5.52 -2.03 -15.82
CA LEU A 19 -4.38 -1.31 -15.26
C LEU A 19 -3.06 -2.07 -15.51
N LEU A 20 -3.07 -3.39 -15.33
CA LEU A 20 -1.91 -4.24 -15.53
C LEU A 20 -1.52 -4.34 -17.02
N ASP A 21 -2.49 -4.33 -17.93
CA ASP A 21 -2.24 -4.56 -19.36
C ASP A 21 -1.55 -3.36 -20.03
N ARG A 22 -1.45 -2.21 -19.33
CA ARG A 22 -0.67 -1.04 -19.77
C ARG A 22 0.84 -1.18 -19.57
N LEU A 23 1.30 -2.16 -18.78
CA LEU A 23 2.72 -2.39 -18.56
C LEU A 23 3.34 -3.13 -19.77
N PRO A 24 4.53 -2.71 -20.24
CA PRO A 24 5.47 -1.78 -19.57
C PRO A 24 5.27 -0.28 -19.91
N ASP A 25 4.41 0.05 -20.86
CA ASP A 25 4.36 1.38 -21.49
C ASP A 25 3.85 2.49 -20.55
N ALA A 26 2.94 2.15 -19.63
CA ALA A 26 2.44 3.08 -18.63
C ALA A 26 2.19 2.40 -17.27
N GLY A 27 2.53 3.14 -16.22
CA GLY A 27 2.19 2.78 -14.84
C GLY A 27 0.85 3.34 -14.38
N GLY A 28 0.43 2.95 -13.18
CA GLY A 28 -0.70 3.57 -12.49
C GLY A 28 -0.92 2.95 -11.12
N ALA A 29 -1.87 3.51 -10.37
CA ALA A 29 -2.19 3.08 -9.01
C ALA A 29 -3.70 3.01 -8.84
N MET A 30 -4.16 2.05 -8.04
CA MET A 30 -5.56 1.92 -7.66
C MET A 30 -5.68 1.54 -6.19
N VAL A 31 -6.66 2.12 -5.50
CA VAL A 31 -6.99 1.81 -4.11
C VAL A 31 -8.32 1.07 -4.07
N VAL A 32 -8.33 -0.15 -3.53
CA VAL A 32 -9.56 -0.94 -3.33
C VAL A 32 -10.13 -0.62 -1.95
N GLN A 33 -11.32 -0.02 -1.93
CA GLN A 33 -12.06 0.28 -0.69
C GLN A 33 -13.31 -0.58 -0.56
N GLY A 34 -13.70 -0.89 0.67
CA GLY A 34 -14.90 -1.68 0.96
C GLY A 34 -14.98 -2.12 2.42
N GLY A 35 -16.14 -2.62 2.83
CA GLY A 35 -16.38 -3.07 4.21
C GLY A 35 -15.46 -4.24 4.64
N PRO A 36 -15.33 -4.49 5.96
CA PRO A 36 -14.68 -5.70 6.47
C PRO A 36 -15.32 -6.96 5.87
N GLY A 37 -14.52 -7.99 5.56
CA GLY A 37 -15.03 -9.26 5.04
C GLY A 37 -15.53 -9.27 3.59
N VAL A 38 -15.54 -8.13 2.88
CA VAL A 38 -16.10 -8.02 1.50
C VAL A 38 -15.25 -8.70 0.41
N GLY A 39 -14.16 -9.37 0.78
CA GLY A 39 -13.28 -10.10 -0.15
C GLY A 39 -12.19 -9.26 -0.83
N LYS A 40 -11.79 -8.11 -0.28
CA LYS A 40 -10.72 -7.26 -0.88
C LYS A 40 -9.40 -8.00 -1.08
N SER A 41 -8.97 -8.75 -0.05
CA SER A 41 -7.76 -9.58 -0.12
C SER A 41 -7.88 -10.65 -1.21
N ALA A 42 -9.06 -11.26 -1.37
CA ALA A 42 -9.30 -12.21 -2.46
C ALA A 42 -9.23 -11.53 -3.84
N LEU A 43 -9.81 -10.33 -3.97
CA LEU A 43 -9.74 -9.52 -5.20
C LEU A 43 -8.28 -9.17 -5.58
N LEU A 44 -7.43 -8.88 -4.60
CA LEU A 44 -6.01 -8.55 -4.83
C LEU A 44 -5.14 -9.77 -5.21
N ARG A 45 -5.63 -11.01 -5.05
CA ARG A 45 -4.89 -12.21 -5.51
C ARG A 45 -4.83 -12.33 -7.03
N ALA A 46 -5.91 -11.97 -7.73
CA ALA A 46 -5.96 -12.03 -9.19
C ALA A 46 -4.85 -11.22 -9.90
N PRO A 47 -4.62 -9.93 -9.58
CA PRO A 47 -3.52 -9.18 -10.17
C PRO A 47 -2.14 -9.74 -9.79
N ALA A 48 -1.99 -10.34 -8.60
CA ALA A 48 -0.75 -10.99 -8.18
C ALA A 48 -0.40 -12.18 -9.07
N GLU A 49 -1.36 -13.09 -9.28
CA GLU A 49 -1.18 -14.26 -10.14
C GLU A 49 -0.92 -13.86 -11.60
N ARG A 50 -1.67 -12.86 -12.11
CA ARG A 50 -1.45 -12.34 -13.47
C ARG A 50 -0.06 -11.74 -13.64
N ALA A 51 0.43 -10.98 -12.65
CA ALA A 51 1.78 -10.41 -12.68
C ALA A 51 2.85 -11.51 -12.72
N ARG A 52 2.71 -12.57 -11.89
CA ARG A 52 3.61 -13.73 -11.88
C ARG A 52 3.62 -14.45 -13.24
N ALA A 53 2.44 -14.71 -13.80
CA ALA A 53 2.29 -15.38 -15.10
C ALA A 53 2.90 -14.57 -16.26
N ALA A 54 2.85 -13.24 -16.18
CA ALA A 54 3.46 -12.33 -17.16
C ALA A 54 4.97 -12.09 -16.93
N GLY A 55 5.61 -12.81 -16.01
CA GLY A 55 7.04 -12.65 -15.71
C GLY A 55 7.38 -11.28 -15.13
N ARG A 56 6.44 -10.61 -14.46
CA ARG A 56 6.64 -9.29 -13.85
C ARG A 56 7.12 -9.43 -12.42
N ARG A 57 7.87 -8.44 -11.93
CA ARG A 57 8.31 -8.42 -10.53
C ARG A 57 7.10 -8.09 -9.65
N LEU A 58 6.81 -8.95 -8.68
CA LEU A 58 5.73 -8.73 -7.72
C LEU A 58 6.31 -8.43 -6.34
N LEU A 59 5.96 -7.26 -5.80
CA LEU A 59 6.23 -6.87 -4.42
C LEU A 59 4.89 -6.87 -3.66
N GLU A 60 4.74 -7.75 -2.69
CA GLU A 60 3.47 -7.95 -1.98
C GLU A 60 3.68 -7.88 -0.47
N VAL A 61 2.78 -7.18 0.23
CA VAL A 61 2.70 -7.18 1.69
C VAL A 61 1.24 -7.30 2.13
N THR A 62 0.98 -8.13 3.16
CA THR A 62 -0.34 -8.27 3.77
C THR A 62 -0.24 -7.99 5.27
N GLY A 63 -0.70 -6.80 5.69
CA GLY A 63 -0.57 -6.32 7.06
C GLY A 63 0.89 -6.01 7.45
N GLY A 64 1.08 -5.08 8.39
CA GLY A 64 2.38 -4.92 9.05
C GLY A 64 2.68 -6.16 9.89
N ALA A 65 3.90 -6.69 9.80
CA ALA A 65 4.32 -7.86 10.58
C ALA A 65 4.34 -7.58 12.09
N ASP A 66 4.53 -6.30 12.45
CA ASP A 66 4.79 -5.80 13.80
C ASP A 66 4.44 -4.29 13.89
N ASP A 67 4.19 -3.79 15.10
CA ASP A 67 3.86 -2.37 15.38
C ASP A 67 5.08 -1.42 15.27
N THR A 68 6.16 -1.85 14.60
CA THR A 68 7.35 -1.02 14.40
C THR A 68 7.16 -0.05 13.22
N PRO A 69 7.75 1.16 13.29
CA PRO A 69 7.74 2.10 12.17
C PRO A 69 8.24 1.44 10.89
N PHE A 70 7.55 1.71 9.79
CA PHE A 70 7.91 1.21 8.45
C PHE A 70 7.95 -0.32 8.29
N SER A 71 7.40 -1.12 9.22
CA SER A 71 7.40 -2.59 9.13
C SER A 71 6.79 -3.11 7.82
N GLY A 72 5.67 -2.55 7.38
CA GLY A 72 5.03 -2.89 6.11
C GLY A 72 5.89 -2.54 4.90
N LEU A 73 6.58 -1.39 4.94
CA LEU A 73 7.49 -0.97 3.88
C LEU A 73 8.73 -1.87 3.81
N ARG A 74 9.30 -2.22 4.96
CA ARG A 74 10.41 -3.19 5.09
C ARG A 74 10.03 -4.53 4.49
N ALA A 75 8.84 -5.05 4.84
CA ALA A 75 8.34 -6.31 4.31
C ALA A 75 8.12 -6.26 2.80
N LEU A 76 7.55 -5.17 2.29
CA LEU A 76 7.31 -4.95 0.86
C LEU A 76 8.60 -4.85 0.05
N LEU A 77 9.61 -4.14 0.56
CA LEU A 77 10.87 -3.90 -0.16
C LEU A 77 11.90 -5.01 0.01
N ARG A 78 11.74 -5.94 0.96
CA ARG A 78 12.66 -7.06 1.20
C ARG A 78 13.16 -7.78 -0.07
N PRO A 79 12.33 -8.09 -1.09
CA PRO A 79 12.78 -8.77 -2.31
C PRO A 79 13.76 -7.95 -3.16
N VAL A 80 13.81 -6.64 -2.98
CA VAL A 80 14.61 -5.70 -3.79
C VAL A 80 15.65 -4.92 -3.00
N LEU A 81 15.67 -5.07 -1.67
CA LEU A 81 16.71 -4.49 -0.80
C LEU A 81 18.07 -5.20 -0.92
N GLY A 82 18.07 -6.47 -1.32
CA GLY A 82 19.29 -7.28 -1.43
C GLY A 82 20.21 -6.93 -2.62
N THR A 83 19.75 -6.08 -3.54
CA THR A 83 20.46 -5.70 -4.77
C THR A 83 20.89 -4.22 -4.77
N ALA A 84 20.97 -3.62 -3.57
CA ALA A 84 21.30 -2.24 -3.19
C ALA A 84 22.63 -1.65 -3.71
N GLU A 85 23.13 -2.09 -4.86
CA GLU A 85 24.27 -1.46 -5.55
C GLU A 85 23.81 -0.42 -6.60
N SER A 86 22.50 -0.32 -6.89
CA SER A 86 21.98 0.60 -7.94
C SER A 86 21.29 1.87 -7.44
N LEU A 87 21.15 2.05 -6.12
CA LEU A 87 20.56 3.27 -5.57
C LEU A 87 21.60 4.41 -5.60
N PRO A 88 21.17 5.66 -5.88
CA PRO A 88 22.03 6.82 -5.70
C PRO A 88 22.64 6.82 -4.29
N ALA A 89 23.94 7.07 -4.19
CA ALA A 89 24.72 6.90 -2.96
C ALA A 89 24.03 7.52 -1.74
N GLY A 90 23.83 6.72 -0.69
CA GLY A 90 23.24 7.12 0.59
C GLY A 90 21.75 6.83 0.79
N GLN A 91 20.99 6.46 -0.25
CA GLN A 91 19.56 6.15 -0.08
C GLN A 91 19.31 4.78 0.58
N ASP A 92 20.20 3.81 0.35
CA ASP A 92 20.17 2.53 1.06
C ASP A 92 20.37 2.67 2.54
N GLU A 93 21.24 3.60 2.95
CA GLU A 93 21.49 3.87 4.35
C GLU A 93 20.25 4.47 5.03
N ILE A 94 19.51 5.34 4.32
CA ILE A 94 18.22 5.87 4.81
C ILE A 94 17.20 4.75 5.04
N LEU A 95 17.05 3.83 4.07
CA LEU A 95 16.13 2.70 4.21
C LEU A 95 16.57 1.75 5.33
N ARG A 96 17.87 1.42 5.40
CA ARG A 96 18.43 0.58 6.46
C ARG A 96 18.22 1.20 7.83
N ALA A 97 18.51 2.49 8.01
CA ALA A 97 18.28 3.22 9.26
C ALA A 97 16.79 3.22 9.64
N ALA A 98 15.88 3.45 8.69
CA ALA A 98 14.44 3.40 8.93
C ALA A 98 13.93 2.02 9.37
N PHE A 99 14.62 0.95 8.97
CA PHE A 99 14.21 -0.42 9.24
C PHE A 99 14.81 -1.03 10.52
N VAL A 100 15.83 -0.39 11.11
CA VAL A 100 16.44 -0.82 12.37
C VAL A 100 15.58 -0.37 13.56
N ALA A 101 14.96 -1.33 14.22
CA ALA A 101 14.25 -1.11 15.47
C ALA A 101 15.19 -0.56 16.55
N GLY A 102 14.79 0.53 17.23
CA GLY A 102 15.52 1.09 18.37
C GLY A 102 16.74 1.96 18.02
N SER A 103 16.97 2.30 16.74
CA SER A 103 18.09 3.16 16.33
C SER A 103 17.75 4.65 16.44
N GLY A 104 17.96 5.23 17.62
CA GLY A 104 18.00 6.69 17.80
C GLY A 104 16.79 7.46 17.24
N GLN A 105 17.05 8.63 16.64
CA GLN A 105 16.01 9.44 16.00
C GLN A 105 15.70 8.86 14.61
N PRO A 106 14.47 8.36 14.36
CA PRO A 106 14.12 7.79 13.07
C PRO A 106 14.22 8.85 11.97
N PRO A 107 14.67 8.47 10.75
CA PRO A 107 14.73 9.39 9.63
C PRO A 107 13.34 9.95 9.30
N GLU A 108 13.32 11.18 8.79
CA GLU A 108 12.07 11.83 8.37
C GLU A 108 11.31 10.96 7.37
N THR A 109 9.99 10.82 7.57
CA THR A 109 9.11 10.01 6.71
C THR A 109 9.23 10.38 5.22
N SER A 110 9.43 11.66 4.91
CA SER A 110 9.67 12.17 3.55
C SER A 110 10.92 11.57 2.91
N ARG A 111 12.03 11.47 3.66
CA ARG A 111 13.29 10.90 3.18
C ARG A 111 13.17 9.39 2.95
N VAL A 112 12.48 8.69 3.84
CA VAL A 112 12.20 7.26 3.70
C VAL A 112 11.32 6.99 2.48
N ALA A 113 10.27 7.79 2.27
CA ALA A 113 9.38 7.67 1.12
C ALA A 113 10.12 7.93 -0.20
N LEU A 114 10.99 8.94 -0.27
CA LEU A 114 11.79 9.23 -1.45
C LEU A 114 12.78 8.11 -1.77
N ALA A 115 13.47 7.59 -0.75
CA ALA A 115 14.41 6.47 -0.93
C ALA A 115 13.69 5.20 -1.42
N ALA A 116 12.52 4.89 -0.86
CA ALA A 116 11.69 3.78 -1.31
C ALA A 116 11.20 3.97 -2.75
N PHE A 117 10.73 5.17 -3.10
CA PHE A 117 10.30 5.51 -4.45
C PHE A 117 11.42 5.30 -5.46
N ASN A 118 12.60 5.85 -5.21
CA ASN A 118 13.75 5.70 -6.12
C ASN A 118 14.18 4.24 -6.27
N LEU A 119 14.14 3.45 -5.18
CA LEU A 119 14.41 2.01 -5.26
C LEU A 119 13.40 1.33 -6.18
N ILE A 120 12.11 1.56 -5.96
CA ILE A 120 11.04 0.96 -6.75
C ILE A 120 11.19 1.37 -8.23
N THR A 121 11.47 2.63 -8.51
CA THR A 121 11.64 3.14 -9.89
C THR A 121 12.87 2.55 -10.57
N ALA A 122 14.02 2.48 -9.88
CA ALA A 122 15.22 1.84 -10.42
C ALA A 122 14.95 0.37 -10.78
N ARG A 123 14.19 -0.34 -9.94
CA ARG A 123 13.78 -1.72 -10.17
C ARG A 123 12.77 -1.85 -11.30
N ALA A 124 11.80 -0.94 -11.38
CA ALA A 124 10.81 -0.91 -12.44
C ALA A 124 11.43 -0.68 -13.83
N ALA A 125 12.58 0.02 -13.91
CA ALA A 125 13.33 0.20 -15.15
C ALA A 125 14.01 -1.08 -15.66
N GLU A 126 14.39 -2.00 -14.76
CA GLU A 126 14.95 -3.31 -15.13
C GLU A 126 13.87 -4.29 -15.56
N GLN A 127 12.72 -4.27 -14.87
CA GLN A 127 11.63 -5.22 -15.05
C GLN A 127 10.32 -4.58 -14.57
N PRO A 128 9.21 -4.70 -15.33
CA PRO A 128 7.91 -4.20 -14.90
C PRO A 128 7.56 -4.71 -13.51
N THR A 129 7.25 -3.78 -12.61
CA THR A 129 7.05 -4.06 -11.18
C THR A 129 5.61 -3.76 -10.78
N VAL A 130 4.97 -4.73 -10.13
CA VAL A 130 3.62 -4.63 -9.56
C VAL A 130 3.75 -4.63 -8.04
N LEU A 131 3.14 -3.63 -7.40
CA LEU A 131 3.13 -3.50 -5.94
C LEU A 131 1.72 -3.75 -5.41
N ILE A 132 1.59 -4.65 -4.44
CA ILE A 132 0.33 -4.96 -3.77
C ILE A 132 0.53 -4.77 -2.27
N ALA A 133 -0.19 -3.81 -1.70
CA ALA A 133 -0.23 -3.59 -0.26
C ALA A 133 -1.65 -3.87 0.24
N ASP A 134 -1.83 -5.03 0.84
CA ASP A 134 -3.07 -5.39 1.53
C ASP A 134 -2.98 -5.05 3.02
N ARG A 135 -4.06 -4.51 3.56
CA ARG A 135 -4.18 -4.22 4.99
C ARG A 135 -4.88 -5.37 5.67
N ARG A 136 -4.22 -5.99 6.66
CA ARG A 136 -4.92 -6.86 7.61
C ARG A 136 -5.90 -6.02 8.44
N ALA A 137 -7.17 -6.42 8.46
CA ALA A 137 -8.15 -5.81 9.35
C ALA A 137 -7.69 -6.03 10.80
N HIS A 138 -7.61 -4.94 11.59
CA HIS A 138 -7.32 -5.04 13.01
C HIS A 138 -8.55 -5.60 13.72
N PRO A 139 -8.45 -6.69 14.49
CA PRO A 139 -9.57 -7.19 15.29
C PRO A 139 -9.90 -6.15 16.35
N GLY A 140 -10.99 -5.39 16.21
CA GLY A 140 -11.47 -4.45 17.24
C GLY A 140 -11.82 -3.02 16.81
N ARG A 141 -11.64 -2.63 15.55
CA ARG A 141 -12.18 -1.34 15.03
C ARG A 141 -13.34 -1.56 14.06
N THR A 142 -14.50 -1.89 14.60
CA THR A 142 -15.79 -1.70 13.91
C THR A 142 -16.08 -0.21 13.85
N GLY A 143 -15.92 0.39 12.66
CA GLY A 143 -16.33 1.76 12.42
C GLY A 143 -17.85 1.87 12.48
N VAL A 144 -18.39 2.40 13.58
CA VAL A 144 -19.72 2.99 13.61
C VAL A 144 -19.55 4.43 13.15
N HIS A 145 -19.68 4.68 11.85
CA HIS A 145 -19.95 6.03 11.34
C HIS A 145 -21.47 6.19 11.29
N GLY A 146 -22.05 6.72 12.37
CA GLY A 146 -23.41 7.25 12.36
C GLY A 146 -23.46 8.56 11.56
N PRO A 147 -24.57 8.88 10.88
CA PRO A 147 -24.68 10.05 10.04
C PRO A 147 -24.57 11.34 10.87
N GLN A 148 -23.77 12.28 10.36
CA GLN A 148 -23.76 13.66 10.83
C GLN A 148 -25.17 14.25 10.66
N GLY A 149 -25.81 14.57 11.78
CA GLY A 149 -27.02 15.36 11.83
C GLY A 149 -26.71 16.68 12.50
N GLU A 150 -26.65 17.74 11.70
CA GLU A 150 -26.69 19.14 12.10
C GLU A 150 -27.77 19.38 13.15
N ARG A 151 -27.43 20.02 14.28
CA ARG A 151 -28.31 20.99 14.95
C ARG A 151 -27.46 22.08 15.60
N GLN A 152 -27.43 23.21 14.92
CA GLN A 152 -27.18 24.51 15.52
C GLN A 152 -28.32 24.86 16.48
N PRO A 153 -28.02 25.54 17.60
CA PRO A 153 -28.93 26.57 18.04
C PRO A 153 -28.23 27.92 18.22
N ASP A 154 -28.97 28.89 17.70
CA ASP A 154 -28.78 30.32 17.62
C ASP A 154 -29.04 31.02 18.98
N ARG A 155 -28.42 32.20 19.19
CA ARG A 155 -28.76 33.33 20.12
C ARG A 155 -28.44 33.18 21.62
N ARG A 156 -27.85 34.15 22.35
CA ARG A 156 -27.48 35.59 22.15
C ARG A 156 -26.29 35.96 23.08
N PRO A 157 -25.60 37.09 22.83
CA PRO A 157 -24.78 37.75 23.85
C PRO A 157 -25.63 38.72 24.69
N ARG A 158 -25.38 38.82 26.00
CA ARG A 158 -25.67 40.02 26.79
C ARG A 158 -24.54 40.23 27.79
N GLY A 159 -23.88 41.37 27.64
CA GLY A 159 -22.78 41.82 28.49
C GLY A 159 -23.24 42.50 29.77
N THR A 160 -22.22 42.79 30.58
CA THR A 160 -22.03 43.94 31.48
C THR A 160 -23.17 44.31 32.43
N ALA A 161 -22.89 44.13 33.73
CA ALA A 161 -22.92 45.22 34.69
C ALA A 161 -21.69 45.09 35.59
#